data_AF-A0AAD9U7N1-F1
#
_entry.id   AF-A0AAD9U7N1-F1
#
_cell.length_a   1.000
_cell.length_b   1.000
_cell.length_c   1.000
_cell.angle_alpha   90.00
_cell.angle_beta   90.00
_cell.angle_gamma   90.00
#
_symmetry.space_group_name_H-M   'P 1'
#
loop_
_entity.id
_entity.type
_entity.pdbx_description
1 polymer ?
#
loop_
_entity_poly.entity_id
_entity_poly.type
_entity_poly.pdbx_seq_one_letter_code
_entity_poly.pdbx_strand_id
1 'polypeptide(L)'
;MAKLEQRQFLRSGRKFSKSFGTVMSDMVDAGIRDTKSYFFLATEAGGAENVGYTKKDAVNYLQGRKDEMMEAEDAQSLLNHFKHKQDKAMENAIKIVLKETRHRLCTWLIAKNATQHLASLYGKPGFKKKFNKCFHGCENEKEFQDSQDEMIK
;
A
#
# COMPACT_ATOMS: atom_id res chain seq x y z
N MET A 1 37.97 2.49 9.89
CA MET A 1 36.52 2.76 10.03
C MET A 1 35.98 3.33 8.72
N ALA A 2 34.79 2.93 8.29
CA ALA A 2 34.16 3.52 7.11
C ALA A 2 33.72 4.97 7.39
N LYS A 3 33.88 5.85 6.39
CA LYS A 3 33.42 7.26 6.43
C LYS A 3 31.91 7.31 6.70
N LEU A 4 31.46 8.30 7.47
CA LEU A 4 30.07 8.42 7.95
C LEU A 4 29.05 8.27 6.80
N GLU A 5 29.30 8.98 5.69
CA GLU A 5 28.47 9.00 4.48
C GLU A 5 28.30 7.64 3.79
N GLN A 6 29.27 6.74 3.98
CA GLN A 6 29.29 5.43 3.33
C GLN A 6 28.69 4.32 4.20
N ARG A 7 28.42 4.59 5.49
CA ARG A 7 27.95 3.57 6.44
C ARG A 7 26.59 2.99 6.06
N GLN A 8 25.70 3.80 5.51
CA GLN A 8 24.38 3.35 5.05
C GLN A 8 24.44 2.34 3.90
N PHE A 9 25.55 2.24 3.15
CA PHE A 9 25.71 1.27 2.07
C PHE A 9 26.32 -0.05 2.53
N LEU A 10 26.89 -0.10 3.74
CA LEU A 10 27.43 -1.33 4.32
C LEU A 10 26.32 -2.14 4.97
N ARG A 11 26.13 -3.39 4.54
CA ARG A 11 25.07 -4.28 5.07
C ARG A 11 25.15 -4.44 6.60
N SER A 12 26.35 -4.49 7.18
CA SER A 12 26.57 -4.56 8.63
C SER A 12 26.29 -3.25 9.38
N GLY A 13 26.25 -2.11 8.67
CA GLY A 13 25.95 -0.80 9.23
C GLY A 13 24.48 -0.38 9.07
N ARG A 14 23.70 -1.10 8.25
CA ARG A 14 22.28 -0.80 8.03
C ARG A 14 21.43 -1.29 9.20
N LYS A 15 20.75 -0.35 9.86
CA LYS A 15 19.72 -0.63 10.86
C LYS A 15 18.49 0.21 10.57
N PHE A 16 17.41 -0.46 10.22
CA PHE A 16 16.12 0.18 10.04
C PHE A 16 15.42 0.31 11.40
N SER A 17 15.25 1.54 11.89
CA SER A 17 14.60 1.76 13.19
C SER A 17 13.10 1.55 13.10
N LYS A 18 12.52 0.89 14.10
CA LYS A 18 11.07 0.70 14.22
C LYS A 18 10.32 2.04 14.32
N SER A 19 10.86 3.02 15.03
CA SER A 19 10.24 4.35 15.19
C SER A 19 10.12 5.09 13.85
N PHE A 20 11.18 5.09 13.04
CA PHE A 20 11.16 5.64 11.69
C PHE A 20 10.22 4.86 10.77
N GLY A 21 10.13 3.53 10.94
CA GLY A 21 9.17 2.70 10.23
C GLY A 21 7.72 3.09 10.47
N THR A 22 7.35 3.32 11.74
CA THR A 22 5.99 3.75 12.11
C THR A 22 5.64 5.08 11.46
N VAL A 23 6.46 6.12 11.68
CA VAL A 23 6.22 7.47 11.13
C VAL A 23 6.11 7.44 9.61
N MET A 24 7.00 6.70 8.94
CA MET A 24 6.97 6.59 7.49
C MET A 24 5.70 5.91 6.98
N SER A 25 5.15 4.95 7.72
CA SER A 25 3.90 4.30 7.36
C SER A 25 2.73 5.27 7.49
N ASP A 26 2.66 6.01 8.60
CA ASP A 26 1.61 7.01 8.84
C ASP A 26 1.60 8.09 7.75
N MET A 27 2.78 8.55 7.32
CA MET A 27 2.91 9.49 6.20
C MET A 27 2.38 8.92 4.89
N VAL A 28 2.67 7.65 4.60
CA VAL A 28 2.20 6.96 3.38
C VAL A 28 0.69 6.74 3.42
N ASP A 29 0.14 6.41 4.58
CA ASP A 29 -1.30 6.27 4.79
C ASP A 29 -2.03 7.61 4.68
N ALA A 30 -1.37 8.72 5.03
CA ALA A 30 -1.82 10.09 4.77
C ALA A 30 -1.66 10.51 3.29
N GLY A 31 -1.20 9.62 2.41
CA GLY A 31 -1.06 9.87 0.97
C GLY A 31 0.26 10.55 0.56
N ILE A 32 1.22 10.71 1.48
CA ILE A 32 2.53 11.25 1.16
C ILE A 32 3.36 10.17 0.46
N ARG A 33 3.99 10.53 -0.66
CA ARG A 33 4.84 9.58 -1.41
C ARG A 33 5.99 9.09 -0.54
N ASP A 34 6.24 7.78 -0.57
CA ASP A 34 7.35 7.07 0.08
C ASP A 34 8.70 7.80 0.01
N THR A 35 9.03 8.34 -1.16
CA THR A 35 10.25 9.07 -1.45
C THR A 35 10.31 10.37 -0.65
N LYS A 36 9.17 11.07 -0.54
CA LYS A 36 9.07 12.30 0.25
C LYS A 36 9.12 12.00 1.75
N SER A 37 8.51 10.91 2.19
CA SER A 37 8.60 10.45 3.58
C SER A 37 10.05 10.12 3.98
N TYR A 38 10.80 9.43 3.12
CA TYR A 38 12.23 9.17 3.35
C TYR A 38 13.05 10.46 3.48
N PHE A 39 12.87 11.42 2.55
CA PHE A 39 13.62 12.67 2.61
C PHE A 39 13.27 13.53 3.82
N PHE A 40 12.01 13.50 4.26
CA PHE A 40 11.60 14.14 5.50
C PHE A 40 12.35 13.55 6.70
N LEU A 41 12.34 12.23 6.86
CA LEU A 41 13.06 11.55 7.95
C LEU A 41 14.57 11.75 7.88
N ALA A 42 15.14 11.82 6.66
CA ALA A 42 16.54 12.17 6.48
C ALA A 42 16.85 13.60 6.92
N THR A 43 15.94 14.54 6.68
CA THR A 43 16.09 15.92 7.11
C THR A 43 16.03 16.01 8.65
N GLU A 44 15.05 15.34 9.26
CA GLU A 44 14.90 15.29 10.73
C GLU A 44 16.10 14.62 11.42
N ALA A 45 16.72 13.62 10.78
CA ALA A 45 17.94 12.98 11.27
C ALA A 45 19.21 13.84 11.04
N GLY A 46 19.10 15.00 10.40
CA GLY A 46 20.24 15.87 10.08
C GLY A 46 21.07 15.40 8.89
N GLY A 47 20.51 14.57 8.02
CA GLY A 47 21.17 14.03 6.82
C GLY A 47 20.87 12.54 6.61
N ALA A 48 20.92 12.08 5.37
CA ALA A 48 20.64 10.68 5.01
C ALA A 48 21.64 9.69 5.64
N GLU A 49 22.87 10.13 5.84
CA GLU A 49 23.95 9.42 6.53
C GLU A 49 23.66 9.12 7.99
N ASN A 50 22.79 9.91 8.63
CA ASN A 50 22.43 9.78 10.04
C ASN A 50 21.19 8.91 10.27
N VAL A 51 20.47 8.59 9.20
CA VAL A 51 19.23 7.78 9.23
C VAL A 51 19.52 6.29 9.49
N GLY A 52 20.70 5.81 9.10
CA GLY A 52 21.12 4.43 9.33
C GLY A 52 20.53 3.39 8.38
N TYR A 53 19.73 3.80 7.38
CA TYR A 53 19.17 2.93 6.35
C TYR A 53 19.06 3.65 5.00
N THR A 54 19.05 2.88 3.91
CA THR A 54 18.92 3.46 2.57
C THR A 54 17.46 3.68 2.20
N LYS A 55 17.23 4.51 1.18
CA LYS A 55 15.91 4.63 0.55
C LYS A 55 15.32 3.26 0.14
N LYS A 56 16.16 2.33 -0.33
CA LYS A 56 15.71 1.00 -0.73
C LYS A 56 15.22 0.17 0.46
N ASP A 57 15.85 0.32 1.62
CA ASP A 57 15.42 -0.37 2.84
C ASP A 57 14.07 0.17 3.33
N ALA A 58 13.83 1.48 3.23
CA ALA A 58 12.54 2.09 3.51
C ALA A 58 11.42 1.55 2.62
N VAL A 59 11.68 1.44 1.31
CA VAL A 59 10.73 0.86 0.36
C VAL A 59 10.47 -0.61 0.68
N ASN A 60 11.52 -1.40 0.95
CA ASN A 60 11.39 -2.81 1.31
C ASN A 60 10.60 -3.00 2.61
N TYR A 61 10.81 -2.13 3.61
CA TYR A 61 10.05 -2.15 4.86
C TYR A 61 8.57 -1.87 4.63
N LEU A 62 8.24 -0.83 3.86
CA LEU A 62 6.85 -0.52 3.51
C LEU A 62 6.21 -1.63 2.67
N GLN A 63 6.97 -2.28 1.81
CA GLN A 63 6.49 -3.43 1.05
C GLN A 63 6.25 -4.63 1.96
N GLY A 64 7.18 -4.95 2.86
CA GLY A 64 7.01 -6.00 3.86
C GLY A 64 5.81 -5.75 4.77
N ARG A 65 5.56 -4.51 5.20
CA ARG A 65 4.33 -4.14 5.93
C ARG A 65 3.05 -4.32 5.12
N LYS A 66 3.08 -4.01 3.82
CA LYS A 66 1.94 -4.24 2.93
C LYS A 66 1.70 -5.74 2.74
N ASP A 67 2.77 -6.51 2.57
CA ASP A 67 2.71 -7.96 2.45
C ASP A 67 2.22 -8.58 3.77
N GLU A 68 2.70 -8.14 4.93
CA GLU A 68 2.18 -8.51 6.26
C GLU A 68 0.70 -8.17 6.41
N MET A 69 0.25 -6.97 5.99
CA MET A 69 -1.18 -6.63 5.98
C MET A 69 -2.00 -7.48 5.00
N MET A 70 -1.38 -8.00 3.93
CA MET A 70 -2.04 -8.91 2.98
C MET A 70 -2.07 -10.36 3.45
N GLU A 71 -1.04 -10.80 4.17
CA GLU A 71 -0.94 -12.14 4.75
C GLU A 71 -1.71 -12.24 6.08
N ALA A 72 -1.98 -11.12 6.76
CA ALA A 72 -2.60 -11.10 8.07
C ALA A 72 -4.14 -11.12 8.09
N GLU A 73 -4.90 -10.66 7.07
CA GLU A 73 -6.38 -10.65 7.19
C GLU A 73 -7.20 -10.37 5.90
N ASP A 74 -8.39 -11.00 5.87
CA ASP A 74 -9.57 -10.98 4.98
C ASP A 74 -9.72 -9.82 3.98
N ALA A 75 -10.28 -10.10 2.78
CA ALA A 75 -10.44 -9.12 1.70
C ALA A 75 -11.32 -7.92 2.05
N GLN A 76 -12.03 -7.94 3.18
CA GLN A 76 -12.63 -6.76 3.78
C GLN A 76 -11.61 -5.64 4.09
N SER A 77 -10.40 -6.01 4.53
CA SER A 77 -9.29 -5.10 4.79
C SER A 77 -8.71 -4.51 3.49
N LEU A 78 -8.59 -5.31 2.44
CA LEU A 78 -8.24 -4.84 1.09
C LEU A 78 -9.29 -3.84 0.56
N LEU A 79 -10.57 -4.15 0.76
CA LEU A 79 -11.68 -3.30 0.34
C LEU A 79 -11.69 -1.97 1.10
N ASN A 80 -11.43 -1.99 2.40
CA ASN A 80 -11.27 -0.79 3.22
C ASN A 80 -10.06 0.06 2.81
N HIS A 81 -8.93 -0.56 2.48
CA HIS A 81 -7.75 0.13 1.97
C HIS A 81 -8.03 0.83 0.63
N PHE A 82 -8.73 0.16 -0.30
CA PHE A 82 -9.12 0.78 -1.57
C PHE A 82 -10.15 1.89 -1.40
N LYS A 83 -11.10 1.76 -0.46
CA LYS A 83 -12.03 2.85 -0.10
C LYS A 83 -11.31 4.06 0.48
N HIS A 84 -10.33 3.85 1.36
CA HIS A 84 -9.56 4.94 1.96
C HIS A 84 -8.69 5.72 0.96
N LYS A 85 -8.34 5.10 -0.17
CA LYS A 85 -7.61 5.73 -1.28
C LYS A 85 -8.50 6.44 -2.29
N GLN A 86 -9.82 6.40 -2.14
CA GLN A 86 -10.65 7.39 -2.80
C GLN A 86 -10.44 8.76 -2.16
N ASP A 87 -10.57 9.79 -2.97
CA ASP A 87 -10.55 11.16 -2.49
C ASP A 87 -11.79 11.38 -1.59
N LYS A 88 -11.57 11.38 -0.26
CA LYS A 88 -12.63 11.63 0.73
C LYS A 88 -13.32 12.97 0.51
N ALA A 89 -12.63 13.97 -0.07
CA ALA A 89 -13.25 15.24 -0.40
C ALA A 89 -14.25 15.06 -1.55
N MET A 90 -13.91 14.25 -2.56
CA MET A 90 -14.83 13.91 -3.66
C MET A 90 -16.04 13.09 -3.16
N GLU A 91 -15.82 12.12 -2.27
CA GLU A 91 -16.91 11.33 -1.67
C GLU A 91 -17.90 12.24 -0.91
N ASN A 92 -17.38 13.15 -0.08
CA ASN A 92 -18.19 14.11 0.67
C ASN A 92 -18.90 15.11 -0.25
N ALA A 93 -18.24 15.59 -1.30
CA ALA A 93 -18.85 16.50 -2.27
C ALA A 93 -20.00 15.83 -3.04
N ILE A 94 -19.84 14.56 -3.44
CA ILE A 94 -20.89 13.78 -4.11
C ILE A 94 -22.09 13.57 -3.19
N LYS A 95 -21.89 13.29 -1.90
CA LYS A 95 -22.99 13.19 -0.93
C LYS A 95 -23.79 14.49 -0.81
N ILE A 96 -23.15 15.64 -0.97
CA ILE A 96 -23.80 16.95 -0.85
C ILE A 96 -24.50 17.34 -2.16
N VAL A 97 -23.84 17.15 -3.30
CA VAL A 97 -24.29 17.64 -4.62
C VAL A 97 -25.17 16.63 -5.34
N LEU A 98 -24.94 15.33 -5.15
CA LEU A 98 -25.61 14.22 -5.85
C LEU A 98 -26.24 13.24 -4.84
N LYS A 99 -27.12 13.77 -3.98
CA LYS A 99 -27.68 13.11 -2.79
C LYS A 99 -28.34 11.75 -3.03
N GLU A 100 -28.95 11.54 -4.19
CA GLU A 100 -29.63 10.28 -4.53
C GLU A 100 -28.77 9.31 -5.37
N THR A 101 -27.53 9.70 -5.69
CA THR A 101 -26.67 8.89 -6.56
C THR A 101 -25.95 7.82 -5.75
N ARG A 102 -26.17 6.55 -6.10
CA ARG A 102 -25.37 5.43 -5.57
C ARG A 102 -23.98 5.47 -6.21
N HIS A 103 -23.03 6.11 -5.52
CA HIS A 103 -21.62 6.10 -5.92
C HIS A 103 -21.05 4.68 -5.79
N ARG A 104 -20.64 4.09 -6.92
CA ARG A 104 -19.87 2.84 -6.94
C ARG A 104 -18.39 3.14 -7.10
N LEU A 105 -17.54 2.32 -6.49
CA LEU A 105 -16.10 2.43 -6.70
C LEU A 105 -15.80 2.24 -8.21
N CYS A 106 -14.97 3.10 -8.76
CA CYS A 106 -14.58 2.96 -10.16
C CYS A 106 -13.71 1.72 -10.31
N THR A 107 -14.17 0.72 -11.07
CA THR A 107 -13.45 -0.54 -11.27
C THR A 107 -12.06 -0.33 -11.84
N TRP A 108 -11.88 0.67 -12.70
CA TRP A 108 -10.56 1.06 -13.22
C TRP A 108 -9.66 1.60 -12.11
N LEU A 109 -10.18 2.42 -11.19
CA LEU A 109 -9.40 2.96 -10.08
C LEU A 109 -8.98 1.84 -9.12
N ILE A 110 -9.89 0.90 -8.83
CA ILE A 110 -9.59 -0.27 -8.02
C ILE A 110 -8.53 -1.14 -8.71
N ALA A 111 -8.69 -1.43 -10.01
CA ALA A 111 -7.72 -2.21 -10.77
C ALA A 111 -6.34 -1.52 -10.82
N LYS A 112 -6.31 -0.20 -11.04
CA LYS A 112 -5.07 0.59 -11.03
C LYS A 112 -4.39 0.55 -9.67
N ASN A 113 -5.13 0.77 -8.58
CA ASN A 113 -4.61 0.66 -7.23
C ASN A 113 -4.14 -0.77 -6.90
N ALA A 114 -4.88 -1.78 -7.35
CA ALA A 114 -4.49 -3.17 -7.19
C ALA A 114 -3.19 -3.48 -7.94
N THR A 115 -2.98 -3.01 -9.16
CA THR A 115 -1.71 -3.20 -9.88
C THR A 115 -0.53 -2.51 -9.20
N GLN A 116 -0.75 -1.40 -8.50
CA GLN A 116 0.30 -0.65 -7.79
C GLN A 116 0.64 -1.22 -6.41
N HIS A 117 -0.31 -1.92 -5.77
CA HIS A 117 -0.17 -2.38 -4.39
C HIS A 117 -0.15 -3.91 -4.24
N LEU A 118 -0.67 -4.63 -5.22
CA LEU A 118 -0.67 -6.09 -5.31
C LEU A 118 0.28 -6.59 -6.40
N ALA A 119 1.33 -5.82 -6.73
CA ALA A 119 2.23 -6.13 -7.84
C ALA A 119 2.89 -7.52 -7.72
N SER A 120 3.19 -7.95 -6.48
CA SER A 120 3.69 -9.30 -6.16
C SER A 120 2.68 -10.39 -6.50
N LEU A 121 1.38 -10.16 -6.24
CA LEU A 121 0.30 -11.10 -6.52
C LEU A 121 -0.04 -11.15 -8.02
N TYR A 122 0.07 -10.05 -8.75
CA TYR A 122 -0.10 -10.03 -10.21
C TYR A 122 0.96 -10.85 -10.96
N GLY A 123 2.10 -11.17 -10.33
CA GLY A 123 3.09 -12.12 -10.82
C GLY A 123 2.68 -13.60 -10.65
N LYS A 124 1.69 -13.91 -9.80
CA LYS A 124 1.20 -15.27 -9.61
C LYS A 124 0.32 -15.68 -10.80
N PRO A 125 0.55 -16.84 -11.44
CA PRO A 125 -0.28 -17.30 -12.55
C PRO A 125 -1.74 -17.46 -12.10
N GLY A 126 -2.66 -16.88 -12.88
CA GLY A 126 -4.10 -16.96 -12.61
C GLY A 126 -4.66 -15.90 -11.64
N PHE A 127 -3.83 -15.17 -10.89
CA PHE A 127 -4.29 -14.14 -9.96
C PHE A 127 -5.11 -13.06 -10.67
N LYS A 128 -4.58 -12.49 -11.77
CA LYS A 128 -5.28 -11.46 -12.55
C LYS A 128 -6.65 -11.93 -13.07
N LYS A 129 -6.77 -13.22 -13.43
CA LYS A 129 -8.03 -13.82 -13.90
C LYS A 129 -9.05 -13.93 -12.75
N LYS A 130 -8.61 -14.41 -11.58
CA LYS A 130 -9.44 -14.51 -10.36
C LYS A 130 -9.86 -13.12 -9.84
N PHE A 131 -8.91 -12.18 -9.79
CA PHE A 131 -9.14 -10.80 -9.40
C PHE A 131 -10.19 -10.14 -10.31
N ASN A 132 -10.05 -10.26 -11.64
CA ASN A 132 -11.03 -9.71 -12.58
C ASN A 132 -12.41 -10.40 -12.49
N LYS A 133 -12.47 -11.69 -12.15
CA LYS A 133 -13.73 -12.41 -11.91
C LYS A 133 -14.53 -11.76 -10.77
N CYS A 134 -13.86 -11.32 -9.69
CA CYS A 134 -14.52 -10.65 -8.56
C CYS A 134 -15.22 -9.34 -8.94
N PHE A 135 -14.78 -8.63 -9.98
CA PHE A 135 -15.38 -7.35 -10.41
C PHE A 135 -16.39 -7.48 -11.55
N HIS A 136 -16.27 -8.52 -12.36
CA HIS A 136 -16.97 -8.60 -13.64
C HIS A 136 -17.68 -9.93 -13.90
N GLY A 137 -17.49 -10.94 -13.05
CA GLY A 137 -17.96 -12.31 -13.29
C GLY A 137 -18.59 -12.99 -12.07
N CYS A 138 -18.90 -12.24 -11.02
CA CYS A 138 -19.70 -12.71 -9.89
C CYS A 138 -21.09 -12.11 -10.01
N GLU A 139 -22.12 -12.97 -10.08
CA GLU A 139 -23.51 -12.54 -10.24
C GLU A 139 -24.23 -12.42 -8.89
N ASN A 140 -23.65 -12.98 -7.84
CA ASN A 140 -24.19 -12.95 -6.48
C ASN A 140 -23.08 -12.89 -5.42
N GLU A 141 -23.48 -12.57 -4.18
CA GLU A 141 -22.57 -12.38 -3.04
C GLU A 141 -21.77 -13.66 -2.70
N LYS A 142 -22.40 -14.83 -2.88
CA LYS A 142 -21.75 -16.12 -2.63
C LYS A 142 -20.62 -16.40 -3.62
N GLU A 143 -20.86 -16.19 -4.91
CA GLU A 143 -19.83 -16.33 -5.96
C GLU A 143 -18.67 -15.34 -5.78
N PHE A 144 -18.97 -14.15 -5.24
CA PHE A 144 -17.97 -13.16 -4.88
C PHE A 144 -17.11 -13.66 -3.71
N GLN A 145 -17.72 -14.12 -2.62
CA GLN A 145 -17.02 -14.68 -1.47
C GLN A 145 -16.18 -15.92 -1.84
N ASP A 146 -16.72 -16.85 -2.63
CA ASP A 146 -16.00 -18.04 -3.10
C ASP A 146 -14.78 -17.64 -3.97
N SER A 147 -14.95 -16.65 -4.86
CA SER A 147 -13.85 -16.15 -5.71
C SER A 147 -12.81 -15.35 -4.90
N GLN A 148 -13.23 -14.73 -3.80
CA GLN A 148 -12.38 -14.04 -2.84
C GLN A 148 -11.55 -15.03 -2.03
N ASP A 149 -12.15 -16.09 -1.49
CA ASP A 149 -11.48 -17.14 -0.72
C ASP A 149 -10.46 -17.92 -1.56
N GLU A 150 -10.78 -18.18 -2.83
CA GLU A 150 -9.85 -18.78 -3.79
C GLU A 150 -8.65 -17.89 -4.15
N MET A 151 -8.72 -16.60 -3.84
CA MET A 151 -7.65 -15.63 -4.09
C MET A 151 -6.73 -15.44 -2.86
N ILE A 152 -7.21 -15.80 -1.66
CA ILE A 152 -6.49 -15.71 -0.39
C ILE A 152 -5.74 -17.02 -0.05
N LYS A 153 -6.10 -18.15 -0.67
CA LYS A 153 -5.33 -19.42 -0.62
C LYS A 153 -4.09 -19.42 -1.52
#